data_AF-A0A7C6AD94-F1
#
_entry.id   AF-A0A7C6AD94-F1
#
_cell.length_a   1.000
_cell.length_b   1.000
_cell.length_c   1.000
_cell.angle_alpha   90.00
_cell.angle_beta   90.00
_cell.angle_gamma   90.00
#
_symmetry.space_group_name_H-M   'P 1'
#
loop_
_entity.id
_entity.type
_entity.pdbx_description
1 polymer ?
#
loop_
_entity_poly.entity_id
_entity_poly.type
_entity_poly.pdbx_seq_one_letter_code
_entity_poly.pdbx_strand_id
1 'polypeptide(L)'
;MLGEDSTMSQKIFFCFLLMLFFIFSGCATRKYATVKKDYEKVSNKISIFEYEKQFNPADYDCEFDLGIARIDSNVGAARTETIIPVIPKDTLVVKEEIIQGFRIQVLSTSGVDEANIMKEILKEKFPNDPIYIIYDTPVYKLRVGDFVSRYEASQRLPEFVEKGYKDAWIVPDRIVRKTYERVSLPENKER
;
A
#
# COMPACT_ATOMS: atom_id res chain seq x y z
N MET A 1 34.12 56.33 27.32
CA MET A 1 33.99 55.30 26.26
C MET A 1 34.68 54.05 26.81
N LEU A 2 34.12 52.85 26.61
CA LEU A 2 34.39 51.57 27.28
C LEU A 2 33.40 51.26 28.41
N GLY A 3 32.20 50.80 28.02
CA GLY A 3 31.17 50.34 28.97
C GLY A 3 30.07 49.45 28.37
N GLU A 4 30.00 49.28 27.04
CA GLU A 4 28.95 48.46 26.40
C GLU A 4 29.39 47.01 26.07
N ASP A 5 30.69 46.76 25.90
CA ASP A 5 31.18 45.46 25.38
C ASP A 5 31.06 44.31 26.40
N SER A 6 31.11 44.60 27.71
CA SER A 6 30.96 43.58 28.75
C SER A 6 29.52 43.08 28.86
N THR A 7 28.54 43.93 28.57
CA THR A 7 27.11 43.55 28.64
C THR A 7 26.70 42.65 27.49
N MET A 8 27.31 42.82 26.30
CA MET A 8 26.99 42.03 25.11
C MET A 8 27.54 40.60 25.24
N SER A 9 28.77 40.46 25.73
CA SER A 9 29.37 39.14 26.00
C SER A 9 28.64 38.39 27.12
N GLN A 10 28.22 39.08 28.17
CA GLN A 10 27.47 38.48 29.28
C GLN A 10 26.07 38.01 28.84
N LYS A 11 25.39 38.76 27.94
CA LYS A 11 24.13 38.34 27.31
C LYS A 11 24.31 37.12 26.41
N ILE A 12 25.41 37.05 25.65
CA ILE A 12 25.73 35.90 24.80
C ILE A 12 25.98 34.64 25.65
N PHE A 13 26.72 34.78 26.76
CA PHE A 13 26.97 33.67 27.68
C PHE A 13 25.67 33.20 28.37
N PHE A 14 24.80 34.14 28.76
CA PHE A 14 23.50 33.81 29.34
C PHE A 14 22.57 33.13 28.33
N CYS A 15 22.59 33.56 27.05
CA CYS A 15 21.86 32.91 25.96
C CYS A 15 22.39 31.50 25.67
N PHE A 16 23.71 31.29 25.72
CA PHE A 16 24.30 29.96 25.57
C PHE A 16 23.92 29.03 26.73
N LEU A 17 23.90 29.55 27.96
CA LEU A 17 23.45 28.81 29.14
C LEU A 17 21.95 28.45 29.06
N LEU A 18 21.12 29.37 28.56
CA LEU A 18 19.69 29.15 28.33
C LEU A 18 19.45 28.09 27.24
N MET A 19 20.19 28.15 26.14
CA MET A 19 20.13 27.14 25.07
C MET A 19 20.57 25.75 25.57
N LEU A 20 21.60 25.68 26.43
CA LEU A 20 22.04 24.42 27.03
C LEU A 20 20.97 23.81 27.95
N PHE A 21 20.23 24.64 28.69
CA PHE A 21 19.14 24.21 29.57
C PHE A 21 17.96 23.59 28.80
N PHE A 22 17.67 24.09 27.60
CA PHE A 22 16.65 23.51 26.72
C PHE A 22 17.07 22.19 26.07
N ILE A 23 18.36 21.92 25.91
CA ILE A 23 18.88 20.66 25.36
C ILE A 23 18.75 19.51 26.38
N PHE A 24 18.87 19.78 27.68
CA PHE A 24 18.76 18.75 28.73
C PHE A 24 17.32 18.42 29.19
N SER A 25 16.31 19.15 28.71
CA SER A 25 14.89 18.91 29.10
C SER A 25 14.14 17.94 28.17
N GLY A 26 14.86 17.12 27.40
CA GLY A 26 14.29 16.25 26.36
C GLY A 26 14.28 14.76 26.68
N CYS A 27 13.41 14.30 27.57
CA CYS A 27 12.86 12.93 27.48
C CYS A 27 11.55 12.80 28.27
N ALA A 28 10.43 13.10 27.63
CA ALA A 28 9.11 12.68 28.11
C ALA A 28 8.63 11.49 27.28
N THR A 29 8.56 10.31 27.90
CA THR A 29 7.84 9.16 27.31
C THR A 29 6.37 9.55 27.20
N ARG A 30 5.90 9.75 25.96
CA ARG A 30 4.50 9.98 25.66
C ARG A 30 3.77 8.65 25.84
N LYS A 31 3.01 8.48 26.94
CA LYS A 31 2.07 7.36 27.04
C LYS A 31 1.01 7.57 25.96
N TYR A 32 0.97 6.66 24.97
CA TYR A 32 -0.08 6.62 23.98
C TYR A 32 -1.39 6.35 24.73
N ALA A 33 -2.26 7.35 24.81
CA ALA A 33 -3.63 7.13 25.22
C ALA A 33 -4.29 6.30 24.11
N THR A 34 -4.30 4.99 24.28
CA THR A 34 -5.23 4.13 23.54
C THR A 34 -6.62 4.67 23.80
N VAL A 35 -7.20 5.28 22.78
CA VAL A 35 -8.66 5.44 22.67
C VAL A 35 -9.21 4.02 22.77
N LYS A 36 -9.76 3.68 23.94
CA LYS A 36 -10.65 2.53 24.07
C LYS A 36 -11.82 2.85 23.15
N LYS A 37 -11.89 2.18 22.01
CA LYS A 37 -13.16 2.02 21.32
C LYS A 37 -13.99 1.15 22.25
N ASP A 38 -15.05 1.72 22.78
CA ASP A 38 -16.10 0.99 23.48
C ASP A 38 -16.78 0.07 22.45
N TYR A 39 -16.23 -1.13 22.27
CA TYR A 39 -16.98 -2.26 21.74
C TYR A 39 -17.65 -2.92 22.94
N GLU A 40 -18.88 -2.53 23.23
CA GLU A 40 -19.67 -3.25 24.20
C GLU A 40 -20.39 -4.43 23.51
N LYS A 41 -20.31 -5.59 24.18
CA LYS A 41 -20.98 -6.90 23.97
C LYS A 41 -20.39 -7.79 22.86
N VAL A 42 -20.03 -9.07 23.10
CA VAL A 42 -20.58 -10.07 24.05
C VAL A 42 -19.44 -10.98 24.59
N SER A 43 -19.49 -11.29 25.89
CA SER A 43 -18.66 -12.29 26.59
C SER A 43 -18.76 -13.68 25.94
N ASN A 44 -17.68 -14.37 25.66
CA ASN A 44 -16.95 -15.12 26.68
C ASN A 44 -15.47 -15.21 26.28
N LYS A 45 -14.58 -14.90 27.21
CA LYS A 45 -13.14 -15.12 27.03
C LYS A 45 -12.86 -16.62 27.21
N ILE A 46 -13.22 -17.41 26.19
CA ILE A 46 -12.75 -18.79 26.07
C ILE A 46 -11.23 -18.70 26.01
N SER A 47 -10.53 -19.34 26.96
CA SER A 47 -9.07 -19.35 26.97
C SER A 47 -8.57 -19.99 25.67
N ILE A 48 -7.42 -19.55 25.14
CA ILE A 48 -6.86 -20.14 23.90
C ILE A 48 -6.77 -21.67 24.00
N PHE A 49 -6.45 -22.17 25.19
CA PHE A 49 -6.43 -23.60 25.51
C PHE A 49 -7.78 -24.31 25.30
N GLU A 50 -8.88 -23.67 25.66
CA GLU A 50 -10.23 -24.21 25.51
C GLU A 50 -10.68 -24.19 24.04
N TYR A 51 -10.21 -23.20 23.26
CA TYR A 51 -10.41 -23.15 21.81
C TYR A 51 -9.63 -24.25 21.09
N GLU A 52 -8.35 -24.45 21.43
CA GLU A 52 -7.51 -25.51 20.87
C GLU A 52 -8.07 -26.90 21.15
N LYS A 53 -8.66 -27.11 22.33
CA LYS A 53 -9.27 -28.38 22.72
C LYS A 53 -10.55 -28.71 21.95
N GLN A 54 -11.29 -27.68 21.53
CA GLN A 54 -12.54 -27.82 20.77
C GLN A 54 -12.32 -27.69 19.25
N PHE A 55 -11.09 -27.41 18.82
CA PHE A 55 -10.75 -27.30 17.41
C PHE A 55 -10.70 -28.70 16.78
N ASN A 56 -11.73 -29.03 16.00
CA ASN A 56 -11.74 -30.23 15.18
C ASN A 56 -11.41 -29.86 13.72
N PRO A 57 -10.22 -30.22 13.20
CA PRO A 57 -9.85 -29.91 11.81
C PRO A 57 -10.84 -30.49 10.79
N ALA A 58 -11.48 -31.62 11.10
CA ALA A 58 -12.42 -32.28 10.21
C ALA A 58 -13.74 -31.50 9.99
N ASP A 59 -14.08 -30.55 10.88
CA ASP A 59 -15.24 -29.66 10.67
C ASP A 59 -14.98 -28.68 9.51
N TYR A 60 -13.71 -28.51 9.13
CA TYR A 60 -13.23 -27.67 8.03
C TYR A 60 -12.68 -28.49 6.86
N ASP A 61 -12.74 -29.82 6.94
CA ASP A 61 -12.60 -30.70 5.79
C ASP A 61 -13.88 -30.57 4.96
N CYS A 62 -14.06 -29.42 4.30
CA CYS A 62 -14.92 -29.40 3.14
C CYS A 62 -14.28 -30.37 2.16
N GLU A 63 -15.00 -31.43 1.81
CA GLU A 63 -14.63 -32.23 0.65
C GLU A 63 -14.62 -31.24 -0.50
N PHE A 64 -13.41 -30.85 -0.92
CA PHE A 64 -13.22 -29.94 -2.02
C PHE A 64 -13.64 -30.73 -3.24
N ASP A 65 -14.95 -30.75 -3.47
CA ASP A 65 -15.55 -31.30 -4.65
C ASP A 65 -15.10 -30.32 -5.74
N LEU A 66 -13.91 -30.60 -6.27
CA LEU A 66 -13.53 -30.24 -7.63
C LEU A 66 -14.58 -30.92 -8.50
N GLY A 67 -15.79 -30.35 -8.49
CA GLY A 67 -16.86 -30.69 -9.37
C GLY A 67 -16.33 -30.34 -10.75
N ILE A 68 -15.68 -31.30 -11.39
CA ILE A 68 -15.43 -31.29 -12.81
C ILE A 68 -16.83 -31.27 -13.42
N ALA A 69 -17.37 -30.08 -13.65
CA ALA A 69 -18.55 -29.91 -14.47
C ALA A 69 -18.12 -30.29 -15.89
N ARG A 70 -18.34 -31.57 -16.24
CA ARG A 70 -18.16 -32.06 -17.61
C ARG A 70 -19.22 -31.37 -18.46
N ILE A 71 -18.83 -30.35 -19.22
CA ILE A 71 -19.69 -29.76 -20.24
C ILE A 71 -19.39 -30.50 -21.54
N ASP A 72 -20.24 -31.46 -21.90
CA ASP A 72 -20.18 -32.11 -23.21
C ASP A 72 -20.73 -31.14 -24.28
N SER A 73 -19.92 -30.18 -24.72
CA SER A 73 -20.23 -29.40 -25.92
C SER A 73 -19.73 -30.15 -27.14
N ASN A 74 -20.66 -30.81 -27.86
CA ASN A 74 -20.39 -31.35 -29.20
C ASN A 74 -20.14 -30.20 -30.18
N VAL A 75 -18.89 -29.72 -30.22
CA VAL A 75 -18.34 -28.91 -31.31
C VAL A 75 -17.20 -29.73 -31.92
N GLY A 76 -17.26 -29.97 -33.22
CA GLY A 76 -16.53 -31.01 -33.93
C GLY A 76 -15.06 -31.21 -33.54
N ALA A 77 -14.73 -32.47 -33.24
CA ALA A 77 -13.45 -33.14 -33.47
C ALA A 77 -12.15 -32.53 -32.92
N ALA A 78 -12.19 -31.73 -31.85
CA ALA A 78 -11.03 -31.52 -30.97
C ALA A 78 -11.52 -31.34 -29.52
N ARG A 79 -11.24 -32.33 -28.67
CA ARG A 79 -11.56 -32.29 -27.24
C ARG A 79 -10.60 -31.32 -26.55
N THR A 80 -11.03 -30.08 -26.33
CA THR A 80 -10.32 -29.17 -25.43
C THR A 80 -11.04 -29.16 -24.08
N GLU A 81 -10.40 -29.75 -23.07
CA GLU A 81 -10.88 -29.77 -21.69
C GLU A 81 -10.63 -28.39 -21.05
N THR A 82 -11.64 -27.54 -21.00
CA THR A 82 -11.55 -26.29 -20.25
C THR A 82 -11.82 -26.60 -18.78
N ILE A 83 -10.77 -26.69 -17.96
CA ILE A 83 -10.86 -26.85 -16.51
C ILE A 83 -11.38 -25.53 -15.93
N ILE A 84 -12.65 -25.49 -15.50
CA ILE A 84 -13.21 -24.36 -14.75
C ILE A 84 -13.01 -24.66 -13.26
N PRO A 85 -12.19 -23.89 -12.53
CA PRO A 85 -12.11 -24.04 -11.08
C PRO A 85 -13.48 -23.72 -10.48
N VAL A 86 -14.05 -24.65 -9.72
CA VAL A 86 -15.27 -24.40 -8.94
C VAL A 86 -14.87 -23.48 -7.79
N ILE A 87 -15.10 -22.19 -7.98
CA ILE A 87 -14.78 -21.15 -7.01
C ILE A 87 -15.88 -21.16 -5.92
N PRO A 88 -15.55 -21.35 -4.63
CA PRO A 88 -16.54 -21.31 -3.55
C PRO A 88 -17.38 -20.03 -3.58
N LYS A 89 -18.66 -20.13 -3.18
CA LYS A 89 -19.69 -19.09 -3.31
C LYS A 89 -19.35 -17.74 -2.67
N ASP A 90 -18.46 -17.73 -1.66
CA ASP A 90 -18.03 -16.52 -0.95
C ASP A 90 -16.64 -16.03 -1.36
N THR A 91 -16.08 -16.58 -2.44
CA THR A 91 -14.75 -16.20 -2.91
C THR A 91 -14.77 -14.81 -3.55
N LEU A 92 -13.91 -13.93 -3.05
CA LEU A 92 -13.61 -12.66 -3.71
C LEU A 92 -12.59 -12.93 -4.82
N VAL A 93 -12.99 -12.71 -6.07
CA VAL A 93 -12.08 -12.79 -7.20
C VAL A 93 -11.48 -11.41 -7.44
N VAL A 94 -10.15 -11.34 -7.39
CA VAL A 94 -9.41 -10.13 -7.78
C VAL A 94 -9.30 -10.14 -9.30
N LYS A 95 -9.97 -9.18 -9.93
CA LYS A 95 -9.83 -8.94 -11.36
C LYS A 95 -8.87 -7.78 -11.57
N GLU A 96 -7.82 -8.05 -12.31
CA GLU A 96 -6.85 -7.04 -12.74
C GLU A 96 -7.14 -6.66 -14.18
N GLU A 97 -7.27 -5.37 -14.44
CA GLU A 97 -7.50 -4.84 -15.78
C GLU A 97 -6.53 -3.69 -16.06
N ILE A 98 -6.05 -3.62 -17.30
CA ILE A 98 -5.15 -2.56 -17.75
C ILE A 98 -5.98 -1.47 -18.38
N ILE A 99 -6.01 -0.30 -17.76
CA ILE A 99 -6.74 0.86 -18.23
C ILE A 99 -5.80 2.03 -18.51
N GLN A 100 -6.27 3.00 -19.29
CA GLN A 100 -5.60 4.28 -19.42
C GLN A 100 -5.73 5.06 -18.11
N GLY A 101 -4.61 5.48 -17.55
CA GLY A 101 -4.55 6.26 -16.31
C GLY A 101 -3.33 7.19 -16.29
N PHE A 102 -2.86 7.46 -15.08
CA PHE A 102 -1.78 8.40 -14.81
C PHE A 102 -0.86 7.87 -13.72
N ARG A 103 0.42 8.23 -13.82
CA ARG A 103 1.44 8.02 -12.79
C ARG A 103 2.19 9.32 -12.54
N ILE A 104 2.84 9.43 -11.39
CA ILE A 104 3.72 10.58 -11.11
C ILE A 104 5.15 10.14 -11.41
N GLN A 105 5.80 10.80 -12.37
CA GLN A 105 7.23 10.62 -12.63
C GLN A 105 8.01 11.49 -11.64
N VAL A 106 8.97 10.88 -10.93
CA VAL A 106 9.69 11.51 -9.82
C VAL A 106 11.15 11.79 -10.17
N LEU A 107 11.78 10.93 -10.98
CA LEU A 107 13.18 11.06 -11.35
C LEU A 107 13.40 10.52 -12.78
N SER A 108 14.38 11.10 -13.47
CA SER A 108 14.99 10.52 -14.67
C SER A 108 16.50 10.52 -14.50
N THR A 109 17.15 9.36 -14.61
CA THR A 109 18.61 9.23 -14.51
C THR A 109 19.15 8.31 -15.61
N SER A 110 20.41 8.47 -16.02
CA SER A 110 21.09 7.53 -16.92
C SER A 110 21.67 6.32 -16.16
N GLY A 111 21.83 6.41 -14.84
CA GLY A 111 22.43 5.37 -14.00
C GLY A 111 21.41 4.36 -13.48
N VAL A 112 21.61 3.08 -13.79
CA VAL A 112 20.75 2.00 -13.28
C VAL A 112 20.87 1.85 -11.76
N ASP A 113 22.07 2.02 -11.20
CA ASP A 113 22.31 1.89 -9.77
C ASP A 113 21.61 3.00 -8.98
N GLU A 114 21.69 4.24 -9.47
CA GLU A 114 20.97 5.38 -8.90
C GLU A 114 19.45 5.16 -8.94
N ALA A 115 18.93 4.66 -10.07
CA ALA A 115 17.51 4.32 -10.21
C ALA A 115 17.06 3.27 -9.17
N ASN A 116 17.87 2.24 -8.94
CA ASN A 116 17.58 1.19 -7.96
C ASN A 116 17.62 1.71 -6.52
N ILE A 117 18.65 2.49 -6.16
CA ILE A 117 18.75 3.12 -4.84
C ILE A 117 17.54 4.01 -4.58
N MET A 118 17.19 4.86 -5.56
CA MET A 118 16.04 5.76 -5.44
C MET A 118 14.71 5.03 -5.36
N LYS A 119 14.57 3.88 -6.01
CA LYS A 119 13.40 3.01 -5.88
C LYS A 119 13.24 2.50 -4.45
N GLU A 120 14.30 2.02 -3.81
CA GLU A 120 14.22 1.54 -2.42
C GLU A 120 13.88 2.69 -1.46
N ILE A 121 14.49 3.86 -1.64
CA ILE A 121 14.15 5.07 -0.86
C ILE A 121 12.67 5.45 -1.02
N LEU A 122 12.15 5.41 -2.24
CA LEU A 122 10.73 5.70 -2.50
C LEU A 122 9.82 4.64 -1.86
N LYS A 123 10.22 3.37 -1.87
CA LYS A 123 9.45 2.27 -1.29
C LYS A 123 9.32 2.41 0.22
N GLU A 124 10.37 2.87 0.89
CA GLU A 124 10.33 3.19 2.32
C GLU A 124 9.44 4.41 2.61
N LYS A 125 9.51 5.45 1.77
CA LYS A 125 8.74 6.69 1.98
C LYS A 125 7.26 6.57 1.60
N PHE A 126 6.93 5.71 0.63
CA PHE A 126 5.60 5.53 0.06
C PHE A 126 5.25 4.04 -0.04
N PRO A 127 5.06 3.35 1.10
CA PRO A 127 4.85 1.89 1.13
C PRO A 127 3.56 1.41 0.46
N ASN A 128 2.58 2.31 0.32
CA ASN A 128 1.27 1.99 -0.26
C ASN A 128 1.21 2.23 -1.77
N ASP A 129 2.16 2.98 -2.33
CA ASP A 129 2.15 3.36 -3.74
C ASP A 129 3.12 2.44 -4.53
N PRO A 130 2.68 1.80 -5.62
CA PRO A 130 3.56 0.99 -6.45
C PRO A 130 4.60 1.86 -7.16
N ILE A 131 5.84 1.34 -7.29
CA ILE A 131 6.97 2.06 -7.88
C ILE A 131 7.54 1.28 -9.06
N TYR A 132 7.71 1.99 -10.17
CA TYR A 132 8.10 1.44 -11.45
C TYR A 132 9.38 2.12 -11.95
N ILE A 133 10.33 1.33 -12.45
CA ILE A 133 11.47 1.82 -13.23
C ILE A 133 11.19 1.50 -14.68
N ILE A 134 11.14 2.53 -15.52
CA ILE A 134 10.92 2.40 -16.96
C ILE A 134 12.23 2.77 -17.66
N TYR A 135 12.78 1.84 -18.42
CA TYR A 135 13.93 2.12 -19.26
C TYR A 135 13.48 2.64 -20.63
N ASP A 136 13.86 3.86 -20.95
CA ASP A 136 13.61 4.51 -22.22
C ASP A 136 14.95 5.06 -22.72
N THR A 137 15.59 4.34 -23.63
CA THR A 137 17.00 4.53 -23.99
C THR A 137 17.32 6.00 -24.26
N PRO A 138 18.35 6.58 -23.62
CA PRO A 138 19.34 5.97 -22.71
C PRO A 138 19.06 6.18 -21.21
N VAL A 139 17.83 6.50 -20.81
CA VAL A 139 17.47 6.93 -19.45
C VAL A 139 16.51 5.98 -18.74
N TYR A 140 16.62 5.92 -17.42
CA TYR A 140 15.71 5.27 -16.49
C TYR A 140 14.79 6.30 -15.87
N LYS A 141 13.48 6.12 -16.02
CA LYS A 141 12.43 6.98 -15.48
C LYS A 141 11.77 6.26 -14.30
N LEU A 142 11.71 6.91 -13.15
CA LEU A 142 11.01 6.39 -11.97
C LEU A 142 9.60 6.97 -11.91
N ARG A 143 8.60 6.09 -11.92
CA ARG A 143 7.18 6.45 -11.80
C ARG A 143 6.58 5.82 -10.55
N VAL A 144 5.67 6.54 -9.91
CA VAL A 144 5.03 6.14 -8.65
C VAL A 144 3.51 6.27 -8.76
N GLY A 145 2.83 5.31 -8.14
CA GLY A 145 1.38 5.25 -8.05
C GLY A 145 0.70 4.75 -9.31
N ASP A 146 -0.57 4.41 -9.17
CA ASP A 146 -1.48 4.06 -10.25
C ASP A 146 -2.78 4.87 -10.05
N PHE A 147 -2.96 5.94 -10.80
CA PHE A 147 -4.08 6.88 -10.63
C PHE A 147 -5.04 6.81 -11.82
N VAL A 148 -6.33 6.60 -11.55
CA VAL A 148 -7.34 6.43 -12.60
C VAL A 148 -7.59 7.76 -13.32
N SER A 149 -7.57 8.85 -12.56
CA SER A 149 -7.82 10.20 -13.09
C SER A 149 -6.64 11.13 -12.89
N ARG A 150 -6.50 12.12 -13.79
CA ARG A 150 -5.51 13.19 -13.62
C ARG A 150 -5.75 14.00 -12.34
N TYR A 151 -7.01 14.17 -11.95
CA TYR A 151 -7.38 14.87 -10.72
C TYR A 151 -6.83 14.15 -9.50
N GLU A 152 -7.01 12.83 -9.40
CA GLU A 152 -6.45 12.01 -8.33
C GLU A 152 -4.92 12.15 -8.24
N ALA A 153 -4.22 12.03 -9.37
CA ALA A 153 -2.77 12.24 -9.42
C ALA A 153 -2.38 13.67 -8.97
N SER A 154 -3.18 14.69 -9.31
CA SER A 154 -2.93 16.08 -8.91
C SER A 154 -3.10 16.31 -7.41
N GLN A 155 -3.99 15.57 -6.74
CA GLN A 155 -4.15 15.63 -5.29
C GLN A 155 -2.97 14.97 -4.56
N ARG A 156 -2.34 13.97 -5.19
CA ARG A 156 -1.19 13.25 -4.62
C ARG A 156 0.13 13.99 -4.85
N LEU A 157 0.27 14.73 -5.95
CA LEU A 157 1.50 15.42 -6.36
C LEU A 157 2.12 16.32 -5.27
N PRO A 158 1.35 17.13 -4.50
CA PRO A 158 1.91 17.97 -3.43
C PRO A 158 2.70 17.17 -2.38
N GLU A 159 2.28 15.95 -2.04
CA GLU A 159 3.00 15.13 -1.05
C GLU A 159 4.43 14.79 -1.53
N PHE A 160 4.59 14.52 -2.82
CA PHE A 160 5.90 14.26 -3.41
C PHE A 160 6.78 15.53 -3.36
N VAL A 161 6.20 16.68 -3.70
CA VAL A 161 6.91 17.96 -3.67
C VAL A 161 7.35 18.32 -2.26
N GLU A 162 6.48 18.17 -1.26
CA GLU A 162 6.78 18.42 0.16
C GLU A 162 7.89 17.50 0.69
N LYS A 163 7.96 16.25 0.21
CA LYS A 163 9.00 15.28 0.57
C LYS A 163 10.33 15.46 -0.18
N GLY A 164 10.45 16.53 -0.99
CA GLY A 164 11.69 16.94 -1.65
C GLY A 164 11.75 16.60 -3.15
N TYR A 165 10.71 16.00 -3.73
CA TYR A 165 10.66 15.65 -5.15
C TYR A 165 10.02 16.79 -5.96
N LYS A 166 10.75 17.91 -6.09
CA LYS A 166 10.26 19.13 -6.74
C LYS A 166 10.05 18.97 -8.24
N ASP A 167 10.85 18.12 -8.86
CA ASP A 167 10.77 17.80 -10.29
C ASP A 167 9.78 16.67 -10.56
N ALA A 168 8.81 16.42 -9.67
CA ALA A 168 7.78 15.44 -9.91
C ALA A 168 6.69 16.00 -10.84
N TRP A 169 6.22 15.21 -11.81
CA TRP A 169 5.10 15.60 -12.67
C TRP A 169 4.21 14.42 -13.07
N ILE A 170 2.97 14.73 -13.45
CA ILE A 170 1.96 13.73 -13.82
C ILE A 170 2.14 13.33 -15.29
N VAL A 171 2.23 12.03 -15.56
CA VAL A 171 2.41 11.44 -16.89
C VAL A 171 1.26 10.47 -17.18
N PRO A 172 0.65 10.52 -18.38
CA PRO A 172 -0.32 9.50 -18.80
C PRO A 172 0.38 8.15 -19.00
N ASP A 173 -0.21 7.08 -18.50
CA ASP A 173 0.35 5.73 -18.60
C ASP A 173 -0.76 4.66 -18.59
N ARG A 174 -0.40 3.42 -18.86
CA ARG A 174 -1.28 2.26 -18.64
C ARG A 174 -1.08 1.75 -17.22
N ILE A 175 -2.15 1.76 -16.43
CA ILE A 175 -2.14 1.35 -15.03
C ILE A 175 -2.92 0.05 -14.85
N VAL A 176 -2.58 -0.71 -13.80
CA VAL A 176 -3.33 -1.91 -13.42
C VAL A 176 -4.35 -1.50 -12.37
N ARG A 177 -5.63 -1.58 -12.72
CA ARG A 177 -6.73 -1.38 -11.78
C ARG A 177 -7.14 -2.75 -11.22
N LYS A 178 -7.20 -2.87 -9.90
CA LYS A 178 -7.70 -4.06 -9.21
C LYS A 178 -9.14 -3.84 -8.78
N THR A 179 -10.04 -4.70 -9.23
CA THR A 179 -11.46 -4.70 -8.86
C THR A 179 -11.78 -6.02 -8.16
N TYR A 180 -12.54 -5.96 -7.07
CA TYR A 180 -12.99 -7.14 -6.33
C TYR A 180 -14.41 -7.47 -6.78
N GLU A 181 -14.58 -8.53 -7.57
CA GLU A 181 -15.89 -8.99 -8.02
C GLU A 181 -16.34 -10.18 -7.14
N ARG A 182 -17.60 -10.14 -6.68
CA ARG A 182 -18.23 -11.33 -6.07
C ARG A 182 -18.75 -12.21 -7.18
N VAL A 183 -18.37 -13.49 -7.17
CA VAL A 183 -18.86 -14.46 -8.14
C VAL A 183 -20.37 -14.65 -7.92
N SER A 184 -21.20 -14.15 -8.84
CA SER A 184 -22.63 -14.46 -8.88
C SER A 184 -22.83 -15.82 -9.54
N LEU A 185 -23.60 -16.71 -8.90
CA LEU A 185 -23.96 -18.01 -9.47
C LEU A 185 -24.67 -17.83 -10.82
N PRO A 186 -24.41 -18.67 -11.84
CA PRO A 186 -25.29 -18.73 -12.99
C PRO A 186 -26.69 -19.11 -12.50
N GLU A 187 -27.68 -18.28 -12.79
CA GLU A 187 -29.07 -18.56 -12.49
C GLU A 187 -29.45 -19.86 -13.22
N ASN A 188 -29.66 -20.93 -12.46
CA ASN A 188 -30.21 -22.15 -13.02
C ASN A 188 -31.63 -21.81 -13.46
N LYS A 189 -31.82 -21.56 -14.76
CA LYS A 189 -33.14 -21.60 -15.37
C LYS A 189 -33.57 -23.06 -15.34
N GLU A 190 -34.10 -23.47 -14.19
CA GLU A 190 -34.85 -24.70 -14.04
C GLU A 190 -35.92 -24.70 -15.15
N ARG A 191 -35.86 -25.73 -15.99
CA ARG A 191 -36.73 -25.93 -17.14
C ARG A 191 -37.59 -27.15 -16.88
#